data_AF-X1VYL4-F1
#
_entry.id   AF-X1VYL4-F1
#
_cell.length_a   1.000
_cell.length_b   1.000
_cell.length_c   1.000
_cell.angle_alpha   90.00
_cell.angle_beta   90.00
_cell.angle_gamma   90.00
#
_symmetry.space_group_name_H-M   'P 1'
#
loop_
_entity.id
_entity.type
_entity.pdbx_description
1 polymer ?
#
loop_
_entity_poly.entity_id
_entity_poly.type
_entity_poly.pdbx_seq_one_letter_code
_entity_poly.pdbx_strand_id
1 'polypeptide(L)'
;TSDHGSIRVHNPVKVVGDRTTSTNLRYKLGKNLNYNKDEIFEMTEPSKFHLPKTTVSSKYVFALNNDFFVYPKNYNYYVNYYRNTFQHGGISMQEMLVPFITLTPLS
;
A
#
# COMPACT_ATOMS: atom_id res chain seq x y z
N THR A 1 7.12 -12.75 0.70
CA THR A 1 6.50 -12.23 1.93
C THR A 1 5.31 -13.10 2.24
N SER A 2 5.23 -13.65 3.45
CA SER A 2 4.04 -14.41 3.88
C SER A 2 2.88 -13.43 4.03
N ASP A 3 1.74 -13.76 3.45
CA ASP A 3 0.53 -12.93 3.30
C ASP A 3 -0.22 -12.71 4.63
N HIS A 4 0.50 -12.78 5.75
CA HIS A 4 0.07 -12.21 7.01
C HIS A 4 -0.24 -10.72 6.79
N GLY A 5 -1.49 -10.34 7.03
CA GLY A 5 -1.99 -9.00 6.79
C GLY A 5 -2.68 -8.78 5.44
N SER A 6 -2.90 -9.80 4.60
CA SER A 6 -3.75 -9.61 3.43
C SER A 6 -5.19 -9.28 3.84
N ILE A 7 -5.77 -8.24 3.23
CA ILE A 7 -7.14 -7.83 3.48
C ILE A 7 -7.95 -7.81 2.18
N ARG A 8 -9.27 -7.90 2.32
CA ARG A 8 -10.18 -7.72 1.19
C ARG A 8 -10.34 -6.23 0.89
N VAL A 9 -9.93 -5.81 -0.31
CA VAL A 9 -10.02 -4.41 -0.75
C VAL A 9 -11.38 -4.09 -1.36
N HIS A 10 -11.84 -2.84 -1.21
CA HIS A 10 -13.14 -2.40 -1.69
C HIS A 10 -13.12 -1.02 -2.37
N ASN A 11 -12.42 -0.04 -1.80
CA ASN A 11 -12.51 1.34 -2.25
C ASN A 11 -11.34 1.70 -3.20
N PRO A 12 -11.61 2.02 -4.47
CA PRO A 12 -10.55 2.42 -5.38
C PRO A 12 -10.13 3.89 -5.15
N VAL A 13 -8.84 4.11 -4.92
CA VAL A 13 -8.22 5.43 -4.82
C VAL A 13 -7.43 5.70 -6.09
N LYS A 14 -7.66 6.86 -6.73
CA LYS A 14 -6.97 7.22 -7.96
C LYS A 14 -5.54 7.67 -7.65
N VAL A 15 -4.58 7.08 -8.38
CA VAL A 15 -3.18 7.52 -8.36
C VAL A 15 -2.66 7.67 -9.79
N VAL A 16 -1.88 8.71 -10.02
CA VAL A 16 -1.17 8.94 -11.28
C VAL A 16 0.32 9.00 -10.98
N GLY A 17 1.13 8.34 -11.81
CA GLY A 17 2.57 8.30 -11.67
C GLY A 17 3.27 7.89 -12.94
N ASP A 18 4.59 7.97 -12.93
CA ASP A 18 5.44 7.59 -14.06
C ASP A 18 5.33 6.08 -14.35
N ARG A 19 5.61 5.64 -15.59
CA ARG A 19 5.53 4.22 -16.01
C ARG A 19 6.40 3.27 -15.18
N THR A 20 7.40 3.78 -14.46
CA THR A 20 8.32 3.03 -13.60
C THR A 20 7.76 2.76 -12.20
N THR A 21 6.55 3.24 -11.89
CA THR A 21 5.93 3.05 -10.57
C THR A 21 5.59 1.57 -10.35
N SER A 22 5.78 1.07 -9.12
CA SER A 22 5.54 -0.33 -8.73
C SER A 22 4.14 -0.85 -9.10
N THR A 23 4.01 -2.16 -9.29
CA THR A 23 2.73 -2.83 -9.60
C THR A 23 1.83 -3.03 -8.38
N ASN A 24 2.39 -2.97 -7.16
CA ASN A 24 1.63 -3.19 -5.92
C ASN A 24 0.43 -2.23 -5.81
N LEU A 25 -0.75 -2.75 -5.49
CA LEU A 25 -2.01 -1.98 -5.46
C LEU A 25 -2.24 -1.23 -4.15
N ARG A 26 -1.41 -1.46 -3.14
CA ARG A 26 -1.59 -0.96 -1.78
C ARG A 26 -0.50 0.00 -1.35
N TYR A 27 0.66 -0.02 -2.00
CA TYR A 27 1.66 1.03 -1.89
C TYR A 27 2.30 1.34 -3.24
N LYS A 28 2.74 2.59 -3.41
CA LYS A 28 3.59 2.99 -4.54
C LYS A 28 4.86 3.66 -4.02
N LEU A 29 5.95 3.42 -4.75
CA LEU A 29 7.21 4.15 -4.63
C LEU A 29 7.42 4.94 -5.92
N GLY A 30 7.64 6.25 -5.81
CA GLY A 30 7.87 7.08 -6.98
C GLY A 30 8.30 8.50 -6.64
N LYS A 31 8.81 9.21 -7.63
CA LYS A 31 9.18 10.64 -7.53
C LYS A 31 7.98 11.52 -7.85
N ASN A 32 7.34 11.27 -8.99
CA ASN A 32 6.20 12.04 -9.47
C ASN A 32 4.92 11.23 -9.29
N LEU A 33 4.23 11.46 -8.19
CA LEU A 33 2.94 10.83 -7.90
C LEU A 33 1.92 11.93 -7.61
N ASN A 34 0.77 11.85 -8.27
CA ASN A 34 -0.38 12.73 -8.09
C ASN A 34 -1.60 11.93 -7.61
N TYR A 35 -2.26 12.43 -6.58
CA TYR A 35 -3.33 11.78 -5.83
C TYR A 35 -4.00 12.80 -4.90
N ASN A 36 -5.17 12.44 -4.37
CA ASN A 36 -5.79 13.17 -3.27
C ASN A 36 -5.05 12.86 -1.96
N LYS A 37 -4.52 13.89 -1.29
CA LYS A 37 -3.76 13.72 -0.04
C LYS A 37 -4.64 13.28 1.14
N ASP A 38 -5.93 13.55 1.09
CA ASP A 38 -6.87 13.19 2.16
C ASP A 38 -7.26 11.70 2.12
N GLU A 39 -6.94 10.99 1.03
CA GLU A 39 -7.29 9.58 0.82
C GLU A 39 -6.09 8.63 1.00
N ILE A 40 -4.90 9.14 1.35
CA ILE A 40 -3.63 8.42 1.29
C ILE A 40 -2.72 8.81 2.46
N PHE A 41 -1.88 7.87 2.90
CA PHE A 41 -0.74 8.21 3.75
C PHE A 41 0.54 8.40 2.92
N GLU A 42 1.12 9.61 2.98
CA GLU A 42 2.36 9.97 2.28
C GLU A 42 3.58 9.93 3.23
N MET A 43 4.62 9.18 2.86
CA MET A 43 5.94 9.23 3.49
C MET A 43 6.93 9.91 2.53
N THR A 44 7.17 11.20 2.73
CA THR A 44 8.08 12.02 1.92
C THR A 44 9.56 11.79 2.25
N GLU A 45 9.86 11.29 3.45
CA GLU A 45 11.23 10.99 3.90
C GLU A 45 11.38 9.52 4.34
N PRO A 46 11.51 8.56 3.40
CA PRO A 46 11.50 7.13 3.72
C PRO A 46 12.55 6.68 4.75
N SER A 47 13.71 7.36 4.77
CA SER A 47 14.80 7.10 5.70
C SER A 47 14.40 7.27 7.18
N LYS A 48 13.45 8.16 7.50
CA LYS A 48 12.94 8.32 8.89
C LYS A 48 12.13 7.11 9.36
N PHE A 49 11.67 6.28 8.43
CA PHE A 49 10.89 5.07 8.67
C PHE A 49 11.70 3.80 8.42
N HIS A 50 13.03 3.91 8.31
CA HIS A 50 13.92 2.79 7.99
C HIS A 50 13.62 2.12 6.63
N LEU A 51 12.98 2.85 5.71
CA LEU A 51 12.69 2.38 4.35
C LEU A 51 13.80 2.81 3.37
N PRO A 52 14.07 2.00 2.33
CA PRO A 52 15.11 2.33 1.36
C PRO A 52 14.70 3.53 0.51
N LYS A 53 15.68 4.40 0.20
CA LYS A 53 15.53 5.48 -0.78
C LYS A 53 16.20 5.06 -2.09
N THR A 54 15.40 4.82 -3.12
CA THR A 54 15.93 4.56 -4.48
C THR A 54 16.51 5.83 -5.12
N THR A 55 15.95 6.99 -4.79
CA THR A 55 16.47 8.31 -5.15
C THR A 55 16.20 9.31 -4.02
N VAL A 56 16.91 10.45 -4.00
CA VAL A 56 16.74 11.50 -2.98
C VAL A 56 15.29 12.00 -2.91
N SER A 57 14.61 12.04 -4.06
CA SER A 57 13.24 12.54 -4.20
C SER A 57 12.16 11.46 -4.16
N SER A 58 12.52 10.20 -3.93
CA SER A 58 11.55 9.11 -3.87
C SER A 58 10.69 9.22 -2.61
N LYS A 59 9.37 9.11 -2.78
CA LYS A 59 8.40 9.01 -1.69
C LYS A 59 7.62 7.71 -1.77
N TYR A 60 7.13 7.27 -0.62
CA TYR A 60 6.17 6.18 -0.54
C TYR A 60 4.78 6.75 -0.30
N VAL A 61 3.78 6.11 -0.92
CA VAL A 61 2.38 6.34 -0.62
C VAL A 61 1.71 5.03 -0.32
N PHE A 62 0.88 5.00 0.70
CA PHE A 62 0.19 3.81 1.17
C PHE A 62 -1.32 4.02 1.15
N ALA A 63 -2.03 2.99 0.70
CA ALA A 63 -3.48 2.91 0.80
C ALA A 63 -3.87 2.68 2.26
N LEU A 64 -4.93 3.36 2.67
CA LEU A 64 -5.53 3.24 4.00
C LEU A 64 -6.55 2.11 4.03
N ASN A 65 -6.93 1.64 5.22
CA ASN A 65 -8.09 0.77 5.42
C ASN A 65 -8.22 -0.34 4.36
N ASN A 66 -9.38 -0.48 3.72
CA ASN A 66 -9.66 -1.41 2.62
C ASN A 66 -9.51 -0.75 1.23
N ASP A 67 -8.69 0.30 1.12
CA ASP A 67 -8.54 1.07 -0.12
C ASP A 67 -7.50 0.45 -1.06
N PHE A 68 -7.57 0.70 -2.37
CA PHE A 68 -6.56 0.22 -3.31
C PHE A 68 -6.35 1.18 -4.46
N PHE A 69 -5.12 1.25 -4.95
CA PHE A 69 -4.72 2.16 -6.00
C PHE A 69 -5.12 1.68 -7.38
N VAL A 70 -5.74 2.58 -8.14
CA VAL A 70 -6.11 2.36 -9.54
C VAL A 70 -5.67 3.56 -10.38
N TYR A 71 -5.03 3.28 -11.52
CA TYR A 71 -4.67 4.32 -12.48
C TYR A 71 -5.88 4.75 -13.33
N PRO A 72 -5.95 5.99 -13.82
CA PRO A 72 -7.09 6.47 -14.61
C PRO A 72 -7.34 5.71 -15.91
N LYS A 73 -6.28 5.17 -16.52
CA LYS A 73 -6.39 4.38 -17.76
C LYS A 73 -7.12 3.08 -17.48
N ASN A 74 -8.21 2.82 -18.21
CA ASN A 74 -9.10 1.66 -18.02
C ASN A 74 -9.61 1.54 -16.57
N TYR A 75 -9.87 2.66 -15.89
CA TYR A 75 -10.22 2.71 -14.47
C TYR A 75 -11.33 1.72 -14.08
N ASN A 76 -12.50 1.76 -14.73
CA ASN A 76 -13.63 0.90 -14.39
C ASN A 76 -13.32 -0.60 -14.51
N TYR A 77 -12.53 -0.99 -15.52
CA TYR A 77 -12.10 -2.38 -15.67
C TYR A 77 -11.26 -2.81 -14.47
N TYR A 78 -10.25 -2.03 -14.08
CA TYR A 78 -9.38 -2.36 -12.96
C TYR A 78 -10.06 -2.24 -11.60
N VAL A 79 -11.01 -1.31 -11.43
CA VAL A 79 -11.86 -1.26 -10.24
C VAL A 79 -12.61 -2.57 -10.08
N ASN A 80 -13.29 -3.05 -11.13
CA ASN A 80 -14.04 -4.30 -11.07
C ASN A 80 -13.13 -5.52 -10.92
N TYR A 81 -11.97 -5.51 -11.57
CA TYR A 81 -11.01 -6.60 -11.54
C TYR A 81 -10.38 -6.81 -10.16
N TYR A 82 -10.08 -5.74 -9.43
CA TYR A 82 -9.40 -5.82 -8.12
C TYR A 82 -10.33 -5.70 -6.91
N ARG A 83 -11.52 -5.12 -7.06
CA ARG A 83 -12.49 -5.04 -5.96
C ARG A 83 -12.81 -6.44 -5.45
N ASN A 84 -12.87 -6.57 -4.12
CA ASN A 84 -13.09 -7.82 -3.39
C ASN A 84 -11.98 -8.88 -3.53
N THR A 85 -10.82 -8.54 -4.10
CA THR A 85 -9.63 -9.39 -4.05
C THR A 85 -8.88 -9.21 -2.73
N PHE A 86 -8.06 -10.20 -2.36
CA PHE A 86 -7.13 -10.08 -1.23
C PHE A 86 -5.85 -9.39 -1.69
N GLN A 87 -5.46 -8.34 -0.98
CA GLN A 87 -4.25 -7.56 -1.26
C GLN A 87 -3.52 -7.25 0.03
N HIS A 88 -2.24 -6.89 -0.09
CA HIS A 88 -1.39 -6.51 1.03
C HIS A 88 -0.42 -5.39 0.65
N GLY A 89 0.21 -4.80 1.65
CA GLY A 89 1.27 -3.80 1.53
C GLY A 89 0.81 -2.38 1.77
N GLY A 90 -0.43 -2.17 2.21
CA GLY A 90 -0.94 -0.89 2.71
C GLY A 90 -0.67 -0.75 4.20
N ILE A 91 -1.38 0.17 4.85
CA ILE A 91 -1.23 0.44 6.29
C ILE A 91 -2.55 0.25 7.06
N SER A 92 -3.36 -0.73 6.66
CA SER A 92 -4.54 -1.11 7.46
C SER A 92 -4.14 -1.64 8.84
N MET A 93 -5.08 -1.66 9.77
CA MET A 93 -4.86 -2.21 11.11
C MET A 93 -4.35 -3.66 11.06
N GLN A 94 -4.92 -4.49 10.17
CA GLN A 94 -4.52 -5.89 9.99
C GLN A 94 -3.13 -6.05 9.38
N GLU A 95 -2.67 -5.08 8.58
CA GLU A 95 -1.33 -5.07 8.01
C GLU A 95 -0.27 -4.57 9.01
N MET A 96 -0.67 -3.69 9.94
CA MET A 96 0.25 -3.06 10.89
C MET A 96 0.38 -3.83 12.21
N LEU A 97 -0.67 -4.51 12.67
CA LEU A 97 -0.66 -5.25 13.93
C LEU A 97 -0.18 -6.69 13.72
N VAL A 98 0.90 -7.05 14.42
CA VAL A 98 1.43 -8.42 14.41
C VAL A 98 1.04 -9.11 15.72
N PRO A 99 0.19 -10.16 15.69
CA PRO A 99 -0.07 -10.94 16.89
C PRO A 99 1.20 -11.70 17.28
N PHE A 100 1.50 -11.73 18.58
CA PHE A 100 2.59 -12.53 19.11
C PHE A 100 2.12 -13.31 20.33
N ILE A 101 2.72 -14.47 20.54
CA ILE A 101 2.50 -15.32 21.70
C ILE A 101 3.84 -15.68 22.31
N THR A 102 3.86 -15.87 23.63
CA THR A 102 5.01 -16.38 24.37
C THR A 102 4.62 -17.71 25.00
N LEU A 103 5.40 -18.76 24.72
CA LEU A 103 5.17 -20.08 25.27
C LEU A 103 6.25 -20.38 26.31
N THR A 104 5.82 -20.86 27.48
CA THR A 104 6.73 -21.38 28.50
C THR A 104 6.64 -22.91 28.47
N PRO A 105 7.77 -23.62 28.22
CA PRO A 105 7.76 -25.07 28.26
C PRO A 105 7.45 -25.57 29.67
N LEU A 106 6.61 -26.60 29.77
CA LEU A 106 6.40 -27.33 31.02
C LEU A 106 7.57 -28.30 31.20
N SER A 107 8.22 -28.22 32.37
CA SER A 107 9.29 -29.12 32.81
C SER A 107 8.77 -30.51 33.12
#